data_AF-A0A1Z9F5T6-F1
#
_entry.id   AF-A0A1Z9F5T6-F1
#
_cell.length_a   1.000
_cell.length_b   1.000
_cell.length_c   1.000
_cell.angle_alpha   90.00
_cell.angle_beta   90.00
_cell.angle_gamma   90.00
#
_symmetry.space_group_name_H-M   'P 1'
#
loop_
_entity.id
_entity.type
_entity.pdbx_description
1 polymer ?
#
loop_
_entity_poly.entity_id
_entity_poly.type
_entity_poly.pdbx_seq_one_letter_code
_entity_poly.pdbx_strand_id
1 'polypeptide(L)'
;MLSTTRRHLTKPKTRTKRLLSMFFVCLTLITSTLAVDIATPQTTLADHQNPTDSTWMPFIGEYKVWCTLAIGTGPCATHHGTWGIDFDTPINVPIYATGSGHLKQLYGGCSPYGGSCNSGAGNWLSIDHGDHWSRYIHLSSFAAGIAVGDWIEAGQLVGYAGLSGTTSTASHLHYDETSPQSLPVNRIFFGPFVACHGNTMVQYPDILGTTDWQQVPYGTTIRNDGYSCLGAGNDVNPNPDPPTVNEINQDTVNFLPAGWNLAEVNDGFGGTLSMGDFDGDNAPDLVVGSPKESVGPNLEAGIAHVFYDFPRINNNDNPYQGEGGWPGTPESGDQFGAAMASGDFNGDGFDD
;
A
#
# COMPACT_ATOMS: atom_id res chain seq x y z
N MET A 1 -27.49 14.41 84.09
CA MET A 1 -26.91 15.77 84.23
C MET A 1 -27.44 16.59 83.05
N LEU A 2 -28.50 17.38 83.27
CA LEU A 2 -28.49 18.86 83.29
C LEU A 2 -27.88 19.42 81.98
N SER A 3 -28.54 20.15 81.10
CA SER A 3 -29.53 21.25 81.24
C SER A 3 -30.08 21.53 79.82
N THR A 4 -31.41 21.52 79.57
CA THR A 4 -32.31 22.70 79.49
C THR A 4 -31.80 23.84 78.57
N THR A 5 -32.55 24.44 77.63
CA THR A 5 -33.99 24.82 77.65
C THR A 5 -34.49 25.40 76.31
N ARG A 6 -35.72 24.99 75.91
CA ARG A 6 -36.92 25.74 75.43
C ARG A 6 -36.86 26.86 74.38
N ARG A 7 -37.80 26.77 73.42
CA ARG A 7 -39.05 27.60 73.29
C ARG A 7 -39.94 27.01 72.17
N HIS A 8 -41.08 26.37 72.45
CA HIS A 8 -42.47 26.91 72.52
C HIS A 8 -42.84 27.89 71.38
N LEU A 9 -43.61 27.41 70.39
CA LEU A 9 -45.08 27.42 70.28
C LEU A 9 -45.57 28.61 69.45
N THR A 10 -46.25 28.34 68.33
CA THR A 10 -47.66 28.70 68.08
C THR A 10 -47.99 28.62 66.58
N LYS A 11 -49.09 27.94 66.24
CA LYS A 11 -49.80 28.09 64.96
C LYS A 11 -50.81 29.23 65.11
N PRO A 12 -51.06 29.99 64.03
CA PRO A 12 -52.42 30.36 63.71
C PRO A 12 -52.81 30.15 62.23
N LYS A 13 -54.10 29.81 62.06
CA LYS A 13 -54.94 29.87 60.85
C LYS A 13 -54.95 31.34 60.32
N THR A 14 -55.22 31.74 59.07
CA THR A 14 -56.28 31.35 58.11
C THR A 14 -56.13 32.23 56.84
N ARG A 15 -56.55 31.71 55.67
CA ARG A 15 -57.07 32.37 54.43
C ARG A 15 -56.23 33.52 53.82
N THR A 16 -55.85 33.46 52.55
CA THR A 16 -56.75 33.79 51.43
C THR A 16 -56.05 33.66 50.07
N LYS A 17 -56.88 33.51 49.02
CA LYS A 17 -56.71 33.90 47.61
C LYS A 17 -56.01 32.91 46.66
N ARG A 18 -56.84 32.48 45.69
CA ARG A 18 -56.53 31.82 44.43
C ARG A 18 -55.36 32.50 43.72
N LEU A 19 -54.37 31.72 43.30
CA LEU A 19 -53.61 32.02 42.10
C LEU A 19 -53.39 30.73 41.30
N LEU A 20 -53.78 30.84 40.03
CA LEU A 20 -53.33 30.16 38.83
C LEU A 20 -52.40 28.95 38.98
N SER A 21 -52.82 27.87 38.33
CA SER A 21 -52.05 26.72 37.92
C SER A 21 -50.65 27.09 37.40
N MET A 22 -49.63 26.56 38.07
CA MET A 22 -48.31 26.38 37.48
C MET A 22 -47.85 24.98 37.90
N PHE A 23 -48.21 23.98 37.11
CA PHE A 23 -47.55 22.69 37.17
C PHE A 23 -46.10 22.94 36.72
N PHE A 24 -45.17 22.85 37.66
CA PHE A 24 -43.76 22.65 37.36
C PHE A 24 -43.63 21.29 36.68
N VAL A 25 -43.76 21.26 35.36
CA VAL A 25 -43.09 20.23 34.57
C VAL A 25 -41.63 20.60 34.66
N CYS A 26 -40.89 19.86 35.49
CA CYS A 26 -39.45 19.82 35.44
C CYS A 26 -39.09 19.24 34.07
N LEU A 27 -39.00 20.10 33.06
CA LEU A 27 -38.40 19.77 31.79
C LEU A 27 -36.91 19.66 32.07
N THR A 28 -36.45 18.45 32.40
CA THR A 28 -35.05 18.09 32.25
C THR A 28 -34.71 18.29 30.78
N LEU A 29 -34.18 19.47 30.47
CA LEU A 29 -33.37 19.70 29.30
C LEU A 29 -32.17 18.76 29.44
N ILE A 30 -32.33 17.54 28.91
CA ILE A 30 -31.19 16.77 28.46
C ILE A 30 -30.69 17.56 27.27
N THR A 31 -29.78 18.50 27.52
CA THR A 31 -28.88 18.94 26.48
C THR A 31 -28.06 17.71 26.16
N SER A 32 -28.51 16.92 25.19
CA SER A 32 -27.65 16.01 24.46
C SER A 32 -26.62 16.92 23.80
N THR A 33 -25.52 17.17 24.51
CA THR A 33 -24.28 17.50 23.83
C THR A 33 -24.07 16.33 22.88
N LEU A 34 -24.33 16.58 21.60
CA LEU A 34 -23.66 15.85 20.54
C LEU A 34 -22.17 16.13 20.82
N ALA A 35 -21.55 15.27 21.61
CA ALA A 35 -20.20 14.89 21.29
C ALA A 35 -20.36 14.30 19.89
N VAL A 36 -20.09 15.13 18.90
CA VAL A 36 -19.53 14.61 17.67
C VAL A 36 -18.28 13.91 18.18
N ASP A 37 -18.38 12.59 18.37
CA ASP A 37 -17.21 11.76 18.18
C ASP A 37 -16.74 12.16 16.79
N ILE A 38 -15.76 13.07 16.76
CA ILE A 38 -14.89 13.19 15.62
C ILE A 38 -14.39 11.77 15.52
N ALA A 39 -14.92 11.03 14.55
CA ALA A 39 -14.43 9.72 14.21
C ALA A 39 -12.91 9.87 14.25
N THR A 40 -12.27 9.21 15.21
CA THR A 40 -10.86 8.88 15.04
C THR A 40 -10.79 8.36 13.61
N PRO A 41 -10.03 9.00 12.71
CA PRO A 41 -9.94 8.50 11.34
C PRO A 41 -9.67 7.01 11.48
N GLN A 42 -10.53 6.20 10.88
CA GLN A 42 -10.36 4.77 10.83
C GLN A 42 -9.05 4.56 10.06
N THR A 43 -7.92 4.58 10.75
CA THR A 43 -6.71 3.97 10.27
C THR A 43 -6.97 2.48 10.41
N THR A 44 -7.71 1.91 9.47
CA THR A 44 -7.37 0.57 9.01
C THR A 44 -5.95 0.73 8.52
N LEU A 45 -4.97 0.57 9.43
CA LEU A 45 -3.57 0.50 9.07
C LEU A 45 -3.54 -0.54 7.95
N ALA A 46 -2.95 -0.19 6.80
CA ALA A 46 -2.63 -1.19 5.80
C ALA A 46 -1.92 -2.35 6.52
N ASP A 47 -1.95 -3.56 5.98
CA ASP A 47 -1.18 -4.65 6.58
C ASP A 47 0.33 -4.32 6.50
N HIS A 48 0.80 -3.56 7.50
CA HIS A 48 2.16 -3.04 7.67
C HIS A 48 3.10 -4.18 8.08
N GLN A 49 2.84 -5.40 7.60
CA GLN A 49 3.60 -6.61 7.88
C GLN A 49 4.37 -7.09 6.65
N ASN A 50 3.89 -6.79 5.44
CA ASN A 50 4.42 -7.34 4.20
C ASN A 50 4.96 -6.23 3.28
N PRO A 51 6.28 -5.97 3.29
CA PRO A 51 6.88 -5.02 2.37
C PRO A 51 6.72 -5.45 0.91
N THR A 52 6.79 -4.51 -0.04
CA THR A 52 6.78 -4.81 -1.48
C THR A 52 8.17 -4.62 -2.08
N ASP A 53 8.39 -5.24 -3.23
CA ASP A 53 9.56 -4.94 -4.07
C ASP A 53 9.61 -3.45 -4.44
N SER A 54 10.84 -2.98 -4.59
CA SER A 54 11.19 -1.59 -4.81
C SER A 54 11.21 -1.21 -6.31
N THR A 55 10.03 -1.26 -6.96
CA THR A 55 9.91 -1.24 -8.43
C THR A 55 9.40 0.08 -9.03
N TRP A 56 8.88 1.02 -8.25
CA TRP A 56 8.29 2.26 -8.78
C TRP A 56 9.31 3.34 -9.09
N MET A 57 9.02 4.17 -10.11
CA MET A 57 9.82 5.37 -10.37
C MET A 57 9.78 6.33 -9.15
N PRO A 58 10.93 6.81 -8.63
CA PRO A 58 10.98 7.58 -7.38
C PRO A 58 10.57 9.06 -7.51
N PHE A 59 9.98 9.47 -8.64
CA PHE A 59 9.57 10.85 -8.88
C PHE A 59 8.35 10.91 -9.81
N ILE A 60 7.73 12.09 -9.88
CA ILE A 60 6.73 12.46 -10.89
C ILE A 60 7.32 13.60 -11.72
N GLY A 61 7.28 13.47 -13.05
CA GLY A 61 7.82 14.42 -14.02
C GLY A 61 8.71 13.77 -15.07
N GLU A 62 9.39 14.60 -15.84
CA GLU A 62 10.38 14.20 -16.85
C GLU A 62 11.78 14.61 -16.40
N TYR A 63 12.68 13.64 -16.24
CA TYR A 63 14.06 13.87 -15.83
C TYR A 63 15.02 13.02 -16.65
N LYS A 64 16.29 13.44 -16.67
CA LYS A 64 17.31 12.71 -17.43
C LYS A 64 17.99 11.68 -16.55
N VAL A 65 18.15 10.48 -17.08
CA VAL A 65 19.06 9.48 -16.53
C VAL A 65 20.49 9.96 -16.75
N TRP A 66 21.28 9.97 -15.68
CA TRP A 66 22.72 10.20 -15.73
C TRP A 66 23.46 8.87 -15.68
N CYS A 67 24.15 8.55 -14.59
CA CYS A 67 24.97 7.33 -14.49
C CYS A 67 24.18 6.22 -13.76
N THR A 68 24.29 4.95 -14.18
CA THR A 68 23.51 3.79 -13.65
C THR A 68 24.38 2.63 -13.10
N LEU A 69 25.60 2.53 -13.60
CA LEU A 69 26.73 1.74 -13.10
C LEU A 69 27.96 2.22 -13.89
N ALA A 70 29.16 2.26 -13.31
CA ALA A 70 30.37 2.74 -14.01
C ALA A 70 30.90 1.75 -15.07
N ILE A 71 30.12 1.47 -16.10
CA ILE A 71 30.66 1.03 -17.39
C ILE A 71 30.08 1.89 -18.50
N GLY A 72 30.96 2.62 -19.17
CA GLY A 72 30.61 3.54 -20.25
C GLY A 72 31.81 4.38 -20.68
N THR A 73 31.69 5.04 -21.83
CA THR A 73 32.64 6.05 -22.29
C THR A 73 32.11 7.44 -21.91
N GLY A 74 32.97 8.39 -21.52
CA GLY A 74 32.57 9.75 -21.15
C GLY A 74 32.40 10.00 -19.64
N PRO A 75 31.57 10.97 -19.20
CA PRO A 75 31.57 11.50 -17.84
C PRO A 75 31.19 10.50 -16.74
N CYS A 76 30.52 9.38 -17.09
CA CYS A 76 30.12 8.34 -16.14
C CYS A 76 31.17 7.23 -15.90
N ALA A 77 32.30 7.25 -16.64
CA ALA A 77 33.25 6.12 -16.68
C ALA A 77 33.87 5.72 -15.33
N THR A 78 33.81 6.57 -14.30
CA THR A 78 34.33 6.30 -12.96
C THR A 78 33.38 6.73 -11.84
N HIS A 79 32.11 6.99 -12.16
CA HIS A 79 31.18 7.66 -11.24
C HIS A 79 30.67 6.73 -10.12
N HIS A 80 30.22 5.51 -10.47
CA HIS A 80 29.72 4.53 -9.50
C HIS A 80 30.54 3.23 -9.48
N GLY A 81 31.23 2.92 -8.38
CA GLY A 81 31.95 1.65 -8.24
C GLY A 81 31.07 0.40 -8.04
N THR A 82 29.75 0.59 -7.94
CA THR A 82 28.72 -0.40 -7.62
C THR A 82 27.39 0.04 -8.22
N TRP A 83 26.34 -0.80 -8.22
CA TRP A 83 25.02 -0.42 -8.74
C TRP A 83 24.46 0.83 -8.06
N GLY A 84 23.91 1.72 -8.88
CA GLY A 84 23.21 2.94 -8.45
C GLY A 84 22.92 3.85 -9.63
N ILE A 85 21.81 4.57 -9.59
CA ILE A 85 21.32 5.40 -10.68
C ILE A 85 21.16 6.85 -10.23
N ASP A 86 21.65 7.77 -11.07
CA ASP A 86 21.51 9.20 -10.88
C ASP A 86 20.43 9.76 -11.82
N PHE A 87 19.52 10.55 -11.27
CA PHE A 87 18.51 11.29 -12.02
C PHE A 87 18.74 12.80 -11.90
N ASP A 88 18.90 13.46 -13.04
CA ASP A 88 19.04 14.92 -13.18
C ASP A 88 17.76 15.63 -12.71
N THR A 89 17.72 15.94 -11.43
CA THR A 89 16.56 16.53 -10.78
C THR A 89 16.93 17.88 -10.20
N PRO A 90 16.15 18.94 -10.51
CA PRO A 90 16.25 20.19 -9.78
C PRO A 90 16.12 19.98 -8.27
N ILE A 91 16.73 20.87 -7.50
CA ILE A 91 16.57 20.86 -6.06
C ILE A 91 15.08 21.03 -5.70
N ASN A 92 14.65 20.32 -4.67
CA ASN A 92 13.29 20.29 -4.16
C ASN A 92 12.25 19.57 -5.04
N VAL A 93 12.68 18.78 -6.04
CA VAL A 93 11.78 17.82 -6.69
C VAL A 93 11.30 16.80 -5.65
N PRO A 94 9.98 16.55 -5.52
CA PRO A 94 9.45 15.54 -4.63
C PRO A 94 9.95 14.14 -5.00
N ILE A 95 10.41 13.39 -4.00
CA ILE A 95 10.89 12.02 -4.13
C ILE A 95 9.99 11.08 -3.35
N TYR A 96 9.57 10.01 -4.01
CA TYR A 96 8.61 9.04 -3.49
C TYR A 96 9.25 7.67 -3.31
N ALA A 97 8.69 6.88 -2.40
CA ALA A 97 9.13 5.52 -2.16
C ALA A 97 8.88 4.63 -3.39
N THR A 98 9.89 3.85 -3.77
CA THR A 98 9.86 2.90 -4.88
C THR A 98 9.15 1.59 -4.52
N GLY A 99 8.94 1.30 -3.23
CA GLY A 99 8.19 0.16 -2.72
C GLY A 99 7.72 0.41 -1.28
N SER A 100 6.78 -0.39 -0.79
CA SER A 100 6.34 -0.33 0.60
C SER A 100 7.33 -1.03 1.52
N GLY A 101 7.46 -0.54 2.75
CA GLY A 101 8.34 -1.12 3.77
C GLY A 101 8.55 -0.22 4.97
N HIS A 102 9.52 -0.55 5.82
CA HIS A 102 9.82 0.26 7.00
C HIS A 102 10.95 1.25 6.75
N LEU A 103 10.78 2.51 7.13
CA LEU A 103 11.87 3.48 7.11
C LEU A 103 13.00 2.99 8.01
N LYS A 104 14.13 2.61 7.42
CA LYS A 104 15.22 1.94 8.13
C LYS A 104 16.26 2.91 8.64
N GLN A 105 16.60 3.89 7.82
CA GLN A 105 17.63 4.87 8.14
C GLN A 105 17.18 6.26 7.68
N LEU A 106 17.56 7.26 8.46
CA LEU A 106 17.26 8.66 8.18
C LEU A 106 18.43 9.51 8.67
N TYR A 107 19.30 9.92 7.75
CA TYR A 107 20.53 10.66 8.06
C TYR A 107 20.44 12.07 7.52
N GLY A 108 20.06 13.02 8.39
CA GLY A 108 19.94 14.44 8.07
C GLY A 108 21.09 15.30 8.58
N GLY A 109 20.83 16.61 8.68
CA GLY A 109 21.74 17.60 9.26
C GLY A 109 22.78 18.17 8.28
N CYS A 110 22.68 17.82 7.01
CA CYS A 110 23.55 18.36 5.97
C CYS A 110 23.01 19.65 5.37
N SER A 111 23.94 20.50 4.91
CA SER A 111 23.60 21.58 3.98
C SER A 111 22.91 21.01 2.74
N PRO A 112 21.78 21.59 2.29
CA PRO A 112 21.12 21.18 1.05
C PRO A 112 21.89 21.61 -0.21
N TYR A 113 22.94 22.43 -0.05
CA TYR A 113 23.72 23.05 -1.13
C TYR A 113 25.18 22.55 -1.17
N GLY A 114 25.38 21.24 -1.12
CA GLY A 114 26.71 20.61 -1.21
C GLY A 114 27.46 20.48 0.11
N GLY A 115 28.57 19.73 0.07
CA GLY A 115 29.47 19.52 1.20
C GLY A 115 30.09 18.12 1.22
N SER A 116 30.49 17.65 2.39
CA SER A 116 31.07 16.32 2.60
C SER A 116 30.50 15.59 3.82
N CYS A 117 29.33 16.02 4.30
CA CYS A 117 28.65 15.37 5.42
C CYS A 117 28.24 13.93 5.07
N ASN A 118 28.03 13.10 6.11
CA ASN A 118 27.61 11.70 5.97
C ASN A 118 28.47 10.93 4.94
N SER A 119 29.79 11.11 5.02
CA SER A 119 30.77 10.48 4.11
C SER A 119 30.55 10.81 2.63
N GLY A 120 29.97 11.98 2.34
CA GLY A 120 29.66 12.43 0.99
C GLY A 120 28.25 12.12 0.52
N ALA A 121 27.47 11.27 1.21
CA ALA A 121 26.10 10.93 0.83
C ALA A 121 25.10 12.09 1.00
N GLY A 122 25.44 13.11 1.80
CA GLY A 122 24.49 14.19 2.06
C GLY A 122 23.37 13.77 3.02
N ASN A 123 22.19 14.38 2.88
CA ASN A 123 20.99 13.87 3.53
C ASN A 123 20.50 12.66 2.73
N TRP A 124 20.15 11.59 3.43
CA TRP A 124 19.64 10.38 2.78
C TRP A 124 18.76 9.57 3.72
N LEU A 125 17.93 8.72 3.12
CA LEU A 125 17.10 7.76 3.84
C LEU A 125 17.16 6.39 3.16
N SER A 126 16.76 5.36 3.89
CA SER A 126 16.55 4.03 3.34
C SER A 126 15.26 3.40 3.84
N ILE A 127 14.65 2.57 3.00
CA ILE A 127 13.43 1.81 3.30
C ILE A 127 13.79 0.33 3.23
N ASP A 128 13.35 -0.44 4.23
CA ASP A 128 13.53 -1.89 4.35
C ASP A 128 12.35 -2.61 3.71
N HIS A 129 12.61 -3.32 2.61
CA HIS A 129 11.63 -4.12 1.88
C HIS A 129 11.65 -5.60 2.31
N GLY A 130 12.28 -5.92 3.45
CA GLY A 130 12.39 -7.26 3.99
C GLY A 130 13.60 -8.02 3.46
N ASP A 131 13.73 -8.14 2.14
CA ASP A 131 14.79 -8.88 1.46
C ASP A 131 15.89 -7.98 0.83
N HIS A 132 15.67 -6.67 0.77
CA HIS A 132 16.65 -5.63 0.40
C HIS A 132 16.23 -4.24 0.92
N TRP A 133 17.14 -3.26 0.85
CA TRP A 133 16.86 -1.87 1.23
C TRP A 133 17.05 -0.93 0.03
N SER A 134 16.06 -0.09 -0.26
CA SER A 134 16.22 1.05 -1.19
C SER A 134 16.80 2.27 -0.49
N ARG A 135 17.60 3.06 -1.18
CA ARG A 135 18.24 4.27 -0.64
C ARG A 135 18.10 5.46 -1.56
N TYR A 136 17.84 6.61 -0.95
CA TYR A 136 17.58 7.89 -1.63
C TYR A 136 18.57 8.92 -1.09
N ILE A 137 19.51 9.34 -1.93
CA ILE A 137 20.73 10.03 -1.53
C ILE A 137 20.78 11.44 -2.15
N HIS A 138 21.55 12.34 -1.54
CA HIS A 138 21.71 13.76 -1.92
C HIS A 138 20.48 14.64 -1.71
N LEU A 139 19.54 14.20 -0.86
CA LEU A 139 18.29 14.92 -0.60
C LEU A 139 18.52 16.33 -0.03
N SER A 140 17.66 17.28 -0.37
CA SER A 140 17.66 18.60 0.27
C SER A 140 17.02 18.54 1.66
N SER A 141 15.96 17.73 1.79
CA SER A 141 15.15 17.59 3.00
C SER A 141 14.31 16.32 2.94
N PHE A 142 13.73 15.93 4.08
CA PHE A 142 12.83 14.79 4.21
C PHE A 142 11.37 15.25 4.23
N ALA A 143 10.46 14.34 3.90
CA ALA A 143 9.04 14.57 4.09
C ALA A 143 8.74 14.84 5.57
N ALA A 144 7.77 15.71 5.84
CA ALA A 144 7.43 16.04 7.21
C ALA A 144 6.78 14.83 7.91
N GLY A 145 7.21 14.58 9.15
CA GLY A 145 6.56 13.59 10.01
C GLY A 145 7.04 12.14 9.85
N ILE A 146 7.96 11.85 8.94
CA ILE A 146 8.56 10.50 8.84
C ILE A 146 9.64 10.30 9.90
N ALA A 147 9.69 9.09 10.46
CA ALA A 147 10.63 8.65 11.46
C ALA A 147 11.08 7.20 11.20
N VAL A 148 12.28 6.85 11.69
CA VAL A 148 12.79 5.48 11.56
C VAL A 148 11.85 4.52 12.27
N GLY A 149 11.47 3.45 11.58
CA GLY A 149 10.49 2.46 12.01
C GLY A 149 9.09 2.68 11.42
N ASP A 150 8.80 3.87 10.89
CA ASP A 150 7.51 4.14 10.25
C ASP A 150 7.32 3.21 9.05
N TRP A 151 6.07 2.77 8.87
CA TRP A 151 5.66 2.18 7.61
C TRP A 151 5.58 3.27 6.54
N ILE A 152 6.11 2.96 5.36
CA ILE A 152 6.11 3.82 4.18
C ILE A 152 5.47 3.03 3.06
N GLU A 153 4.47 3.62 2.40
CA GLU A 153 3.83 3.00 1.23
C GLU A 153 4.60 3.30 -0.06
N ALA A 154 4.53 2.39 -1.03
CA ALA A 154 4.96 2.65 -2.40
C ALA A 154 4.26 3.91 -2.95
N GLY A 155 5.02 4.81 -3.57
CA GLY A 155 4.51 6.10 -4.05
C GLY A 155 4.26 7.14 -2.94
N GLN A 156 4.52 6.83 -1.66
CA GLN A 156 4.47 7.82 -0.58
C GLN A 156 5.63 8.81 -0.71
N LEU A 157 5.36 10.10 -0.47
CA LEU A 157 6.39 11.13 -0.42
C LEU A 157 7.35 10.88 0.76
N VAL A 158 8.65 10.77 0.48
CA VAL A 158 9.68 10.51 1.49
C VAL A 158 10.71 11.63 1.63
N GLY A 159 10.85 12.48 0.61
CA GLY A 159 11.76 13.60 0.68
C GLY A 159 11.79 14.42 -0.58
N TYR A 160 12.86 15.19 -0.72
CA TYR A 160 13.04 16.10 -1.82
C TYR A 160 14.47 16.02 -2.34
N ALA A 161 14.63 15.90 -3.66
CA ALA A 161 15.93 15.83 -4.30
C ALA A 161 16.76 17.09 -4.01
N GLY A 162 18.08 16.96 -4.07
CA GLY A 162 18.93 18.11 -3.79
C GLY A 162 20.36 17.93 -4.21
N LEU A 163 21.22 18.68 -3.51
CA LEU A 163 22.65 18.77 -3.81
C LEU A 163 23.47 18.43 -2.56
N SER A 164 22.87 17.91 -1.48
CA SER A 164 23.59 17.70 -0.23
C SER A 164 24.70 16.65 -0.39
N GLY A 165 25.80 16.83 0.34
CA GLY A 165 26.97 15.95 0.21
C GLY A 165 27.83 16.25 -1.02
N THR A 166 28.60 15.26 -1.46
CA THR A 166 29.67 15.41 -2.46
C THR A 166 29.13 15.11 -3.85
N THR A 167 28.37 16.04 -4.41
CA THR A 167 27.66 15.85 -5.67
C THR A 167 28.47 16.27 -6.91
N SER A 168 29.54 17.06 -6.78
CA SER A 168 30.54 17.46 -7.81
C SER A 168 30.10 18.01 -9.19
N THR A 169 28.85 17.79 -9.62
CA THR A 169 28.37 17.98 -11.00
C THR A 169 27.09 18.80 -11.07
N ALA A 170 26.06 18.48 -10.30
CA ALA A 170 24.82 19.26 -10.14
C ALA A 170 23.82 18.57 -9.18
N SER A 171 22.67 19.20 -8.95
CA SER A 171 21.55 18.63 -8.18
C SER A 171 21.04 17.37 -8.87
N HIS A 172 20.86 16.29 -8.11
CA HIS A 172 20.31 15.03 -8.61
C HIS A 172 19.76 14.17 -7.45
N LEU A 173 19.00 13.14 -7.79
CA LEU A 173 18.73 12.02 -6.91
C LEU A 173 19.71 10.92 -7.25
N HIS A 174 20.52 10.48 -6.29
CA HIS A 174 21.20 9.19 -6.39
C HIS A 174 20.30 8.14 -5.72
N TYR A 175 20.01 7.06 -6.43
CA TYR A 175 19.23 5.92 -5.96
C TYR A 175 20.06 4.64 -6.06
N ASP A 176 19.97 3.78 -5.06
CA ASP A 176 20.46 2.41 -5.18
C ASP A 176 19.77 1.47 -4.18
N GLU A 177 20.06 0.19 -4.31
CA GLU A 177 19.58 -0.84 -3.39
C GLU A 177 20.73 -1.63 -2.78
N THR A 178 20.50 -2.16 -1.59
CA THR A 178 21.48 -2.96 -0.85
C THR A 178 20.90 -4.22 -0.27
N SER A 179 21.69 -5.29 -0.16
CA SER A 179 21.26 -6.49 0.57
C SER A 179 21.07 -6.20 2.08
N PRO A 180 20.09 -6.84 2.75
CA PRO A 180 19.90 -6.72 4.18
C PRO A 180 21.07 -7.44 4.86
N GLN A 181 22.01 -6.66 5.39
CA GLN A 181 22.97 -7.09 6.40
C GLN A 181 23.94 -8.25 6.03
N SER A 182 24.53 -8.25 4.85
CA SER A 182 25.88 -8.83 4.70
C SER A 182 26.89 -7.69 4.66
N LEU A 183 27.63 -7.48 5.76
CA LEU A 183 28.84 -6.66 5.67
C LEU A 183 29.90 -7.42 4.87
N PRO A 184 30.57 -6.76 3.91
CA PRO A 184 30.37 -5.37 3.51
C PRO A 184 29.05 -5.19 2.74
N VAL A 185 28.28 -4.14 3.11
CA VAL A 185 26.97 -3.83 2.50
C VAL A 185 27.12 -3.85 0.99
N ASN A 186 26.47 -4.82 0.35
CA ASN A 186 26.59 -5.01 -1.08
C ASN A 186 25.49 -4.20 -1.77
N ARG A 187 25.87 -3.31 -2.70
CA ARG A 187 24.86 -2.67 -3.55
C ARG A 187 24.46 -3.66 -4.64
N ILE A 188 23.16 -3.91 -4.74
CA ILE A 188 22.58 -4.91 -5.63
C ILE A 188 21.96 -4.23 -6.85
N PHE A 189 21.72 -5.03 -7.87
CA PHE A 189 20.94 -4.58 -9.01
C PHE A 189 19.50 -4.33 -8.56
N PHE A 190 18.99 -3.14 -8.82
CA PHE A 190 17.66 -2.68 -8.40
C PHE A 190 16.53 -3.04 -9.39
N GLY A 191 16.84 -3.75 -10.48
CA GLY A 191 15.83 -4.16 -11.43
C GLY A 191 15.28 -3.03 -12.32
N PRO A 192 14.20 -3.30 -13.07
CA PRO A 192 13.49 -2.30 -13.84
C PRO A 192 12.62 -1.39 -12.96
N PHE A 193 12.32 -0.19 -13.45
CA PHE A 193 11.33 0.68 -12.83
C PHE A 193 10.03 0.70 -13.62
N VAL A 194 8.90 0.70 -12.94
CA VAL A 194 7.59 0.98 -13.53
C VAL A 194 7.21 2.46 -13.37
N ALA A 195 6.53 3.01 -14.39
CA ALA A 195 6.07 4.38 -14.43
C ALA A 195 4.73 4.48 -15.17
N CYS A 196 4.01 5.58 -14.93
CA CYS A 196 2.78 5.91 -15.63
C CYS A 196 3.02 6.87 -16.79
N HIS A 197 2.53 6.51 -17.96
CA HIS A 197 2.43 7.36 -19.14
C HIS A 197 0.94 7.60 -19.43
N GLY A 198 0.40 8.68 -18.89
CA GLY A 198 -1.04 8.86 -18.71
C GLY A 198 -1.59 7.72 -17.85
N ASN A 199 -2.48 6.92 -18.44
CA ASN A 199 -3.07 5.75 -17.78
C ASN A 199 -2.37 4.43 -18.15
N THR A 200 -1.32 4.48 -18.97
CA THR A 200 -0.58 3.27 -19.38
C THR A 200 0.60 3.05 -18.44
N MET A 201 0.68 1.86 -17.85
CA MET A 201 1.88 1.42 -17.15
C MET A 201 2.97 1.09 -18.18
N VAL A 202 4.17 1.61 -17.93
CA VAL A 202 5.36 1.36 -18.76
C VAL A 202 6.51 0.92 -17.87
N GLN A 203 7.43 0.16 -18.45
CA GLN A 203 8.62 -0.33 -17.75
C GLN A 203 9.87 0.27 -18.37
N TYR A 204 10.77 0.77 -17.52
CA TYR A 204 12.11 1.20 -17.86
C TYR A 204 13.13 0.17 -17.39
N PRO A 205 14.18 -0.09 -18.20
CA PRO A 205 14.54 0.64 -19.40
C PRO A 205 13.89 0.08 -20.69
N ASP A 206 12.99 -0.90 -20.60
CA ASP A 206 12.41 -1.63 -21.74
C ASP A 206 11.73 -0.74 -22.79
N ILE A 207 10.96 0.26 -22.35
CA ILE A 207 10.30 1.22 -23.27
C ILE A 207 11.30 2.07 -24.08
N LEU A 208 12.55 2.13 -23.66
CA LEU A 208 13.65 2.77 -24.39
C LEU A 208 14.28 1.85 -25.44
N GLY A 209 13.82 0.60 -25.56
CA GLY A 209 14.37 -0.41 -26.46
C GLY A 209 15.65 -1.08 -25.92
N THR A 210 15.88 -1.00 -24.62
CA THR A 210 17.04 -1.57 -23.93
C THR A 210 16.59 -2.45 -22.78
N THR A 211 17.29 -3.56 -22.53
CA THR A 211 16.95 -4.49 -21.43
C THR A 211 17.83 -4.30 -20.20
N ASP A 212 18.75 -3.33 -20.23
CA ASP A 212 19.75 -3.09 -19.18
C ASP A 212 20.00 -1.58 -19.04
N TRP A 213 20.01 -1.10 -17.80
CA TRP A 213 20.28 0.30 -17.45
C TRP A 213 21.66 0.80 -17.91
N GLN A 214 22.62 -0.10 -18.16
CA GLN A 214 23.94 0.24 -18.70
C GLN A 214 23.91 0.59 -20.20
N GLN A 215 22.85 0.18 -20.90
CA GLN A 215 22.65 0.50 -22.32
C GLN A 215 21.95 1.85 -22.50
N VAL A 216 21.31 2.37 -21.45
CA VAL A 216 20.61 3.66 -21.49
C VAL A 216 21.64 4.78 -21.62
N PRO A 217 21.62 5.57 -22.71
CA PRO A 217 22.58 6.64 -22.90
C PRO A 217 22.45 7.73 -21.82
N TYR A 218 23.58 8.31 -21.41
CA TYR A 218 23.60 9.48 -20.54
C TYR A 218 22.74 10.61 -21.13
N GLY A 219 21.89 11.21 -20.30
CA GLY A 219 21.01 12.30 -20.70
C GLY A 219 19.68 11.84 -21.31
N THR A 220 19.39 10.54 -21.32
CA THR A 220 18.10 10.02 -21.81
C THR A 220 16.97 10.47 -20.89
N THR A 221 15.95 11.09 -21.47
CA THR A 221 14.75 11.51 -20.73
C THR A 221 13.87 10.30 -20.40
N ILE A 222 13.49 10.17 -19.15
CA ILE A 222 12.48 9.24 -18.65
C ILE A 222 11.35 10.03 -17.99
N ARG A 223 10.16 9.45 -17.95
CA ARG A 223 8.95 10.13 -17.53
C ARG A 223 8.13 9.28 -16.59
N ASN A 224 7.55 9.94 -15.60
CA ASN A 224 6.46 9.39 -14.82
C ASN A 224 5.38 10.45 -14.62
N ASP A 225 4.18 10.23 -15.14
CA ASP A 225 3.08 11.20 -15.07
C ASP A 225 2.36 11.16 -13.71
N GLY A 226 2.64 10.15 -12.89
CA GLY A 226 2.07 9.97 -11.57
C GLY A 226 2.07 8.52 -11.16
N TYR A 227 1.19 8.18 -10.23
CA TYR A 227 0.95 6.79 -9.82
C TYR A 227 -0.47 6.36 -10.22
N SER A 228 -1.20 7.15 -11.00
CA SER A 228 -2.62 6.89 -11.34
C SER A 228 -2.85 5.74 -12.32
N CYS A 229 -1.84 5.33 -13.10
CA CYS A 229 -1.92 4.11 -13.93
C CYS A 229 -1.94 2.83 -13.09
N LEU A 230 -1.86 2.96 -11.76
CA LEU A 230 -2.25 1.93 -10.81
C LEU A 230 -3.73 1.51 -10.93
N GLY A 231 -4.54 2.25 -11.70
CA GLY A 231 -5.93 1.92 -12.02
C GLY A 231 -6.30 2.18 -13.48
N ALA A 232 -5.69 1.49 -14.44
CA ALA A 232 -6.30 1.32 -15.77
C ALA A 232 -7.47 0.32 -15.74
N GLY A 233 -8.32 0.45 -14.71
CA GLY A 233 -9.73 0.11 -14.67
C GLY A 233 -10.44 1.41 -14.29
N ASN A 234 -11.35 1.84 -15.15
CA ASN A 234 -12.04 3.12 -15.16
C ASN A 234 -12.82 3.47 -13.87
N ASP A 235 -12.19 4.18 -12.92
CA ASP A 235 -12.89 4.93 -11.87
C ASP A 235 -12.25 6.31 -11.58
N VAL A 236 -13.06 7.37 -11.65
CA VAL A 236 -12.64 8.77 -11.53
C VAL A 236 -12.74 9.21 -10.07
N ASN A 237 -11.64 9.14 -9.31
CA ASN A 237 -11.48 9.90 -8.06
C ASN A 237 -10.38 10.97 -8.23
N PRO A 238 -10.69 12.28 -8.13
CA PRO A 238 -9.73 13.37 -8.34
C PRO A 238 -8.74 13.57 -7.18
N ASN A 239 -8.75 12.72 -6.16
CA ASN A 239 -7.70 12.65 -5.16
C ASN A 239 -7.53 11.18 -4.69
N PRO A 240 -6.70 10.37 -5.36
CA PRO A 240 -6.46 9.00 -4.94
C PRO A 240 -5.62 9.03 -3.66
N ASP A 241 -6.16 8.43 -2.59
CA ASP A 241 -5.32 7.95 -1.50
C ASP A 241 -4.23 7.04 -2.09
N PRO A 242 -2.98 7.07 -1.57
CA PRO A 242 -1.93 6.18 -2.03
C PRO A 242 -2.43 4.72 -1.94
N PRO A 243 -2.10 3.86 -2.91
CA PRO A 243 -2.79 2.60 -3.08
C PRO A 243 -2.47 1.68 -1.91
N THR A 244 -3.51 1.30 -1.19
CA THR A 244 -3.52 0.14 -0.32
C THR A 244 -3.49 -1.12 -1.20
N VAL A 245 -2.32 -1.56 -1.66
CA VAL A 245 -2.22 -2.84 -2.38
C VAL A 245 -2.00 -3.98 -1.38
N ASN A 246 -3.09 -4.37 -0.72
CA ASN A 246 -3.33 -5.74 -0.25
C ASN A 246 -4.73 -6.20 -0.68
N GLU A 247 -5.22 -5.63 -1.78
CA GLU A 247 -6.49 -5.99 -2.37
C GLU A 247 -6.23 -6.79 -3.63
N ILE A 248 -6.50 -8.08 -3.53
CA ILE A 248 -6.66 -8.97 -4.66
C ILE A 248 -8.13 -8.88 -5.08
N ASN A 249 -8.40 -8.75 -6.36
CA ASN A 249 -9.75 -8.79 -6.92
C ASN A 249 -9.78 -9.61 -8.23
N GLN A 250 -10.96 -9.82 -8.81
CA GLN A 250 -11.12 -10.61 -10.04
C GLN A 250 -10.48 -9.98 -11.29
N ASP A 251 -10.05 -8.71 -11.23
CA ASP A 251 -9.31 -8.03 -12.31
C ASP A 251 -7.79 -8.29 -12.22
N THR A 252 -7.33 -9.01 -11.19
CA THR A 252 -5.93 -9.39 -11.06
C THR A 252 -5.51 -10.24 -12.27
N VAL A 253 -4.39 -9.86 -12.89
CA VAL A 253 -3.92 -10.50 -14.12
C VAL A 253 -3.78 -12.02 -13.93
N ASN A 254 -4.39 -12.80 -14.83
CA ASN A 254 -4.48 -14.27 -14.82
C ASN A 254 -5.42 -14.90 -13.78
N PHE A 255 -6.35 -14.14 -13.20
CA PHE A 255 -7.34 -14.71 -12.28
C PHE A 255 -8.43 -15.50 -13.01
N LEU A 256 -8.98 -14.99 -14.12
CA LEU A 256 -10.00 -15.67 -14.90
C LEU A 256 -9.47 -16.14 -16.27
N PRO A 257 -10.01 -17.24 -16.84
CA PRO A 257 -9.63 -17.68 -18.18
C PRO A 257 -9.92 -16.62 -19.24
N ALA A 258 -9.06 -16.55 -20.27
CA ALA A 258 -9.24 -15.59 -21.37
C ALA A 258 -10.60 -15.76 -22.05
N GLY A 259 -11.43 -14.71 -22.04
CA GLY A 259 -12.77 -14.71 -22.63
C GLY A 259 -13.93 -14.73 -21.64
N TRP A 260 -13.65 -14.77 -20.33
CA TRP A 260 -14.63 -14.51 -19.27
C TRP A 260 -14.75 -13.00 -19.03
N ASN A 261 -15.89 -12.59 -18.50
CA ASN A 261 -16.04 -11.22 -18.02
C ASN A 261 -15.12 -11.05 -16.79
N LEU A 262 -14.48 -9.89 -16.69
CA LEU A 262 -13.67 -9.51 -15.53
C LEU A 262 -14.58 -9.10 -14.37
N ALA A 263 -14.07 -8.50 -13.29
CA ALA A 263 -14.89 -8.17 -12.12
C ALA A 263 -16.14 -7.35 -12.50
N GLU A 264 -17.32 -7.89 -12.20
CA GLU A 264 -18.61 -7.24 -12.36
C GLU A 264 -19.18 -6.80 -11.01
N VAL A 265 -20.10 -5.84 -11.08
CA VAL A 265 -20.79 -5.36 -9.88
C VAL A 265 -21.64 -6.50 -9.32
N ASN A 266 -21.34 -6.87 -8.07
CA ASN A 266 -22.00 -7.90 -7.25
C ASN A 266 -21.45 -9.32 -7.32
N ASP A 267 -20.35 -9.62 -8.01
CA ASP A 267 -19.81 -10.99 -8.08
C ASP A 267 -19.39 -11.57 -6.72
N GLY A 268 -19.10 -10.67 -5.78
CA GLY A 268 -18.91 -11.02 -4.38
C GLY A 268 -17.61 -11.77 -4.13
N PHE A 269 -16.58 -11.55 -4.96
CA PHE A 269 -15.22 -12.02 -4.69
C PHE A 269 -14.79 -11.68 -3.27
N GLY A 270 -14.23 -12.66 -2.56
CA GLY A 270 -13.89 -12.51 -1.14
C GLY A 270 -15.10 -12.64 -0.21
N GLY A 271 -16.27 -13.02 -0.72
CA GLY A 271 -17.49 -13.22 0.09
C GLY A 271 -17.37 -14.40 1.06
N THR A 272 -16.49 -15.36 0.78
CA THR A 272 -16.09 -16.44 1.68
C THR A 272 -14.63 -16.80 1.43
N LEU A 273 -13.97 -17.32 2.48
CA LEU A 273 -12.57 -17.71 2.48
C LEU A 273 -12.42 -19.07 3.19
N SER A 274 -11.51 -19.91 2.70
CA SER A 274 -11.06 -21.13 3.39
C SER A 274 -9.57 -21.33 3.14
N MET A 275 -8.88 -22.05 4.03
CA MET A 275 -7.46 -22.40 3.84
C MET A 275 -7.24 -23.87 4.17
N GLY A 276 -6.37 -24.53 3.42
CA GLY A 276 -6.02 -25.93 3.59
C GLY A 276 -4.80 -26.29 2.75
N ASP A 277 -4.30 -27.50 2.87
CA ASP A 277 -3.29 -28.09 1.98
C ASP A 277 -3.99 -28.95 0.93
N PHE A 278 -4.47 -28.36 -0.15
CA PHE A 278 -5.30 -29.05 -1.15
C PHE A 278 -4.46 -29.82 -2.17
N ASP A 279 -3.17 -29.50 -2.33
CA ASP A 279 -2.25 -30.19 -3.25
C ASP A 279 -1.22 -31.12 -2.57
N GLY A 280 -1.25 -31.19 -1.23
CA GLY A 280 -0.52 -32.16 -0.40
C GLY A 280 0.96 -31.85 -0.25
N ASP A 281 1.38 -30.60 -0.49
CA ASP A 281 2.76 -30.18 -0.46
C ASP A 281 3.22 -29.64 0.91
N ASN A 282 2.30 -29.52 1.89
CA ASN A 282 2.45 -28.93 3.22
C ASN A 282 2.63 -27.40 3.25
N ALA A 283 2.38 -26.71 2.15
CA ALA A 283 2.17 -25.27 2.10
C ALA A 283 0.67 -24.95 2.23
N PRO A 284 0.30 -23.81 2.85
CA PRO A 284 -1.09 -23.42 2.91
C PRO A 284 -1.57 -22.88 1.57
N ASP A 285 -2.72 -23.34 1.13
CA ASP A 285 -3.47 -22.82 0.00
C ASP A 285 -4.63 -21.95 0.49
N LEU A 286 -5.05 -21.01 -0.34
CA LEU A 286 -6.19 -20.12 -0.06
C LEU A 286 -7.28 -20.34 -1.08
N VAL A 287 -8.51 -20.58 -0.61
CA VAL A 287 -9.70 -20.57 -1.46
C VAL A 287 -10.50 -19.29 -1.23
N VAL A 288 -10.84 -18.61 -2.32
CA VAL A 288 -11.65 -17.38 -2.30
C VAL A 288 -12.89 -17.57 -3.15
N GLY A 289 -14.07 -17.45 -2.54
CA GLY A 289 -15.35 -17.59 -3.25
C GLY A 289 -15.78 -16.30 -3.94
N SER A 290 -16.36 -16.46 -5.14
CA SER A 290 -17.06 -15.43 -5.92
C SER A 290 -18.46 -15.95 -6.25
N PRO A 291 -19.37 -16.03 -5.26
CA PRO A 291 -20.63 -16.75 -5.39
C PRO A 291 -21.60 -16.16 -6.39
N LYS A 292 -21.37 -14.96 -6.90
CA LYS A 292 -22.27 -14.33 -7.87
C LYS A 292 -21.64 -14.16 -9.26
N GLU A 293 -20.43 -14.70 -9.44
CA GLU A 293 -19.80 -14.78 -10.75
C GLU A 293 -20.68 -15.53 -11.75
N SER A 294 -20.66 -15.10 -13.01
CA SER A 294 -21.45 -15.71 -14.07
C SER A 294 -20.63 -16.74 -14.84
N VAL A 295 -21.13 -17.96 -14.95
CA VAL A 295 -20.50 -19.03 -15.74
C VAL A 295 -21.15 -19.07 -17.13
N GLY A 296 -20.55 -18.39 -18.09
CA GLY A 296 -21.10 -18.22 -19.43
C GLY A 296 -22.47 -17.52 -19.38
N PRO A 297 -23.56 -18.11 -19.92
CA PRO A 297 -24.89 -17.50 -19.87
C PRO A 297 -25.62 -17.67 -18.52
N ASN A 298 -25.04 -18.39 -17.56
CA ASN A 298 -25.68 -18.69 -16.28
C ASN A 298 -25.28 -17.64 -15.24
N LEU A 299 -26.21 -16.74 -14.92
CA LEU A 299 -26.00 -15.64 -13.99
C LEU A 299 -25.91 -16.13 -12.56
N GLU A 300 -24.97 -15.58 -11.76
CA GLU A 300 -24.78 -15.95 -10.35
C GLU A 300 -24.60 -17.47 -10.13
N ALA A 301 -23.99 -18.16 -11.09
CA ALA A 301 -23.66 -19.59 -10.96
C ALA A 301 -22.55 -19.80 -9.90
N GLY A 302 -21.67 -18.82 -9.75
CA GLY A 302 -20.58 -18.79 -8.77
C GLY A 302 -19.34 -19.57 -9.20
N ILE A 303 -18.19 -19.15 -8.69
CA ILE A 303 -16.89 -19.82 -8.84
C ILE A 303 -16.12 -19.76 -7.52
N ALA A 304 -15.09 -20.59 -7.39
CA ALA A 304 -14.06 -20.43 -6.37
C ALA A 304 -12.69 -20.26 -7.03
N HIS A 305 -11.83 -19.45 -6.44
CA HIS A 305 -10.42 -19.28 -6.81
C HIS A 305 -9.57 -20.03 -5.80
N VAL A 306 -8.65 -20.88 -6.25
CA VAL A 306 -7.74 -21.66 -5.40
C VAL A 306 -6.31 -21.20 -5.68
N PHE A 307 -5.70 -20.54 -4.70
CA PHE A 307 -4.32 -20.08 -4.74
C PHE A 307 -3.44 -21.11 -4.04
N TYR A 308 -2.66 -21.84 -4.84
CA TYR A 308 -1.66 -22.76 -4.29
C TYR A 308 -0.42 -22.00 -3.83
N ASP A 309 0.29 -22.54 -2.83
CA ASP A 309 1.51 -21.93 -2.28
C ASP A 309 1.28 -20.52 -1.70
N PHE A 310 0.17 -20.25 -1.00
CA PHE A 310 -0.12 -18.90 -0.48
C PHE A 310 1.07 -18.39 0.39
N PRO A 311 1.57 -17.15 0.16
CA PRO A 311 0.95 -15.99 -0.50
C PRO A 311 1.23 -15.84 -2.00
N ARG A 312 1.61 -16.89 -2.72
CA ARG A 312 1.83 -16.83 -4.17
C ARG A 312 0.51 -16.79 -4.94
N ILE A 313 0.07 -15.58 -5.29
CA ILE A 313 -1.26 -15.35 -5.91
C ILE A 313 -1.32 -15.59 -7.43
N ASN A 314 -0.19 -15.87 -8.08
CA ASN A 314 -0.13 -16.14 -9.52
C ASN A 314 -0.23 -17.64 -9.87
N ASN A 315 -0.47 -18.50 -8.87
CA ASN A 315 -0.70 -19.94 -9.02
C ASN A 315 -2.17 -20.25 -8.69
N ASN A 316 -3.08 -19.82 -9.57
CA ASN A 316 -4.52 -19.85 -9.31
C ASN A 316 -5.25 -20.86 -10.20
N ASP A 317 -6.18 -21.62 -9.63
CA ASP A 317 -7.16 -22.44 -10.34
C ASP A 317 -8.60 -21.96 -10.04
N ASN A 318 -9.55 -22.21 -10.95
CA ASN A 318 -10.89 -21.61 -10.91
C ASN A 318 -12.02 -22.65 -11.00
N PRO A 319 -12.18 -23.54 -10.01
CA PRO A 319 -13.27 -24.50 -10.02
C PRO A 319 -14.66 -23.84 -9.99
N TYR A 320 -15.56 -24.43 -10.77
CA TYR A 320 -16.99 -24.17 -10.75
C TYR A 320 -17.74 -25.49 -11.02
N GLN A 321 -19.04 -25.50 -10.75
CA GLN A 321 -19.86 -26.70 -10.93
C GLN A 321 -19.81 -27.19 -12.38
N GLY A 322 -19.50 -28.48 -12.56
CA GLY A 322 -19.39 -29.10 -13.89
C GLY A 322 -18.02 -28.99 -14.56
N GLU A 323 -17.07 -28.25 -13.98
CA GLU A 323 -15.68 -28.21 -14.45
C GLU A 323 -14.73 -29.00 -13.54
N GLY A 324 -13.62 -29.50 -14.06
CA GLY A 324 -12.58 -30.13 -13.26
C GLY A 324 -13.00 -31.42 -12.52
N GLY A 325 -14.14 -32.01 -12.89
CA GLY A 325 -14.69 -33.21 -12.24
C GLY A 325 -15.75 -32.94 -11.17
N TRP A 326 -16.10 -31.67 -10.91
CA TRP A 326 -17.18 -31.31 -9.98
C TRP A 326 -18.55 -31.75 -10.51
N PRO A 327 -19.36 -32.53 -9.75
CA PRO A 327 -20.62 -33.07 -10.25
C PRO A 327 -21.65 -31.99 -10.64
N GLY A 328 -22.38 -32.24 -11.73
CA GLY A 328 -23.49 -31.39 -12.19
C GLY A 328 -23.13 -30.49 -13.35
N THR A 329 -23.94 -29.46 -13.57
CA THR A 329 -23.73 -28.38 -14.55
C THR A 329 -23.97 -27.04 -13.86
N PRO A 330 -23.40 -25.92 -14.35
CA PRO A 330 -23.69 -24.62 -13.77
C PRO A 330 -25.09 -24.18 -14.20
N GLU A 331 -25.93 -23.83 -13.23
CA GLU A 331 -27.24 -23.22 -13.38
C GLU A 331 -27.27 -21.79 -12.78
N SER A 332 -28.23 -20.97 -13.21
CA SER A 332 -28.31 -19.59 -12.70
C SER A 332 -28.77 -19.56 -11.24
N GLY A 333 -27.98 -18.92 -10.37
CA GLY A 333 -28.25 -18.78 -8.94
C GLY A 333 -27.75 -19.93 -8.07
N ASP A 334 -26.90 -20.82 -8.59
CA ASP A 334 -26.29 -21.91 -7.81
C ASP A 334 -25.33 -21.40 -6.73
N GLN A 335 -24.69 -20.27 -7.01
CA GLN A 335 -23.78 -19.60 -6.09
C GLN A 335 -22.66 -20.50 -5.55
N PHE A 336 -22.01 -21.26 -6.45
CA PHE A 336 -20.84 -22.07 -6.12
C PHE A 336 -19.79 -21.22 -5.40
N GLY A 337 -19.23 -21.77 -4.31
CA GLY A 337 -18.33 -21.02 -3.45
C GLY A 337 -19.03 -19.97 -2.57
N ALA A 338 -20.34 -20.08 -2.25
CA ALA A 338 -21.00 -19.20 -1.28
C ALA A 338 -20.71 -19.55 0.20
N ALA A 339 -20.29 -20.79 0.46
CA ALA A 339 -19.92 -21.27 1.79
C ALA A 339 -18.85 -22.36 1.62
N MET A 340 -17.76 -22.26 2.39
CA MET A 340 -16.62 -23.17 2.30
C MET A 340 -16.17 -23.58 3.68
N ALA A 341 -15.68 -24.80 3.80
CA ALA A 341 -14.99 -25.34 4.96
C ALA A 341 -13.96 -26.34 4.44
N SER A 342 -12.76 -26.31 5.02
CA SER A 342 -11.66 -27.16 4.62
C SER A 342 -11.15 -28.02 5.76
N GLY A 343 -10.54 -29.13 5.38
CA GLY A 343 -9.82 -30.04 6.26
C GLY A 343 -9.77 -31.45 5.66
N ASP A 344 -8.80 -32.24 6.09
CA ASP A 344 -8.70 -33.65 5.70
C ASP A 344 -9.84 -34.47 6.33
N PHE A 345 -10.99 -34.54 5.66
CA PHE A 345 -12.16 -35.25 6.14
C PHE A 345 -12.11 -36.74 5.79
N ASN A 346 -11.29 -37.11 4.81
CA ASN A 346 -11.23 -38.45 4.26
C ASN A 346 -9.99 -39.27 4.75
N GLY A 347 -8.97 -38.60 5.28
CA GLY A 347 -7.75 -39.16 5.85
C GLY A 347 -6.65 -39.51 4.85
N ASP A 348 -6.63 -38.92 3.65
CA ASP A 348 -5.67 -39.21 2.58
C ASP A 348 -4.44 -38.29 2.59
N GLY A 349 -4.42 -37.27 3.47
CA GLY A 349 -3.33 -36.32 3.60
C GLY A 349 -3.45 -35.10 2.69
N PHE A 350 -4.59 -34.88 2.05
CA PHE A 350 -4.98 -33.64 1.39
C PHE A 350 -6.17 -33.05 2.15
N ASP A 351 -6.20 -31.75 2.36
CA ASP A 351 -7.42 -31.10 2.84
C ASP A 351 -8.48 -31.10 1.73
N ASP A 352 -9.75 -31.35 2.09
CA ASP A 352 -10.90 -31.41 1.16
C ASP A 352 -11.64 -30.06 1.02
#